data_AF-A0AAV5B2K2-F1
#
_entry.id   AF-A0AAV5B2K2-F1
#
_cell.length_a   1.000
_cell.length_b   1.000
_cell.length_c   1.000
_cell.angle_alpha   90.00
_cell.angle_beta   90.00
_cell.angle_gamma   90.00
#
_symmetry.space_group_name_H-M   'P 1'
#
loop_
_entity.id
_entity.type
_entity.pdbx_description
1 polymer ?
#
loop_
_entity_poly.entity_id
_entity_poly.type
_entity_poly.pdbx_seq_one_letter_code
_entity_poly.pdbx_strand_id
1 'polypeptide(L)'
;MNRELEGAPVAASIRDACLARAAALADRGVTPRLAIVSAGDDPGSRWYRAAAARRLEGCGCEADVVELDADVTQGALERLVADLSADPAVHGILVLRPLPPHIEEAAVAALVAPAKDVDGVAPASVAGLAAGDPAAFAPCTAAAVMRLLDHYGFECRGAAATVVGRSSTVGRPVSQLLLARDATVTVCHSRTADLAAACRTADLVVTCQGRPRSITADMVARGAWVVDVGTSEDEDGSMAGDVDWGPVSARAGAATPVPGGVGSVTTAVLAEHTVTAAERAAARGRPASPYRDDPVVSQLFDRRSVRAFIDDPVGPELREAVLEAACQAPTAGNQQLYSIVQVDDPEARARLAVLCDDQPFIARAPWVLVFLADCRIWPALYAEAGVEGFRAPGVGDLMLAVSDAVICAQNAVVAAHALGLGSCYIGDVMERKEEVSELLGLPPHVFPAAMLVLGFPTAGQAARPKPGRAPLAAKVMGDRYRTLEGDRLRSLVADRVGAKGFDEWVRAFCARKHDSAFSREMTRSVAAYLDGFDRTGEASV
;
A
#
# COMPACT_ATOMS: atom_id res chain seq x y z
N MET A 1 1.41 37.18 -13.05
CA MET A 1 2.46 36.82 -12.07
C MET A 1 3.08 35.56 -12.64
N ASN A 2 4.35 35.62 -13.03
CA ASN A 2 5.02 34.50 -13.69
C ASN A 2 5.86 33.78 -12.63
N ARG A 3 5.76 32.46 -12.55
CA ARG A 3 6.32 31.66 -11.45
C ARG A 3 7.54 30.87 -11.93
N GLU A 4 8.66 31.01 -11.25
CA GLU A 4 9.83 30.15 -11.50
C GLU A 4 9.66 28.81 -10.78
N LEU A 5 9.90 27.72 -11.53
CA LEU A 5 9.81 26.35 -11.03
C LEU A 5 11.21 25.89 -10.58
N GLU A 6 11.71 26.48 -9.50
CA GLU A 6 13.02 26.16 -8.94
C GLU A 6 13.07 24.71 -8.42
N GLY A 7 14.16 24.01 -8.69
CA GLY A 7 14.38 22.64 -8.25
C GLY A 7 14.88 22.50 -6.82
N ALA A 8 15.53 23.52 -6.26
CA ALA A 8 16.11 23.44 -4.91
C ALA A 8 15.07 23.17 -3.80
N PRO A 9 13.90 23.84 -3.77
CA PRO A 9 12.84 23.51 -2.80
C PRO A 9 12.32 22.07 -2.95
N VAL A 10 12.21 21.58 -4.18
CA VAL A 10 11.74 20.21 -4.47
C VAL A 10 12.76 19.19 -3.99
N ALA A 11 14.04 19.39 -4.29
CA ALA A 11 15.12 18.53 -3.84
C ALA A 11 15.22 18.49 -2.30
N ALA A 12 15.00 19.63 -1.63
CA ALA A 12 14.95 19.70 -0.17
C ALA A 12 13.77 18.89 0.39
N SER A 13 12.58 19.04 -0.17
CA SER A 13 11.40 18.25 0.22
C SER A 13 11.62 16.75 0.06
N ILE A 14 12.25 16.32 -1.04
CA ILE A 14 12.57 14.90 -1.26
C ILE A 14 13.58 14.42 -0.23
N ARG A 15 14.64 15.18 0.03
CA ARG A 15 15.66 14.85 1.03
C ARG A 15 15.06 14.63 2.41
N ASP A 16 14.21 15.55 2.87
CA ASP A 16 13.63 15.48 4.22
C ASP A 16 12.70 14.26 4.35
N ALA A 17 11.95 13.92 3.29
CA ALA A 17 11.16 12.70 3.25
C ALA A 17 12.02 11.42 3.22
N CYS A 18 13.10 11.41 2.44
CA CYS A 18 14.06 10.30 2.38
C CYS A 18 14.73 10.07 3.73
N LEU A 19 15.15 11.12 4.43
CA LEU A 19 15.77 11.01 5.77
C LEU A 19 14.85 10.30 6.77
N ALA A 20 13.57 10.68 6.81
CA ALA A 20 12.60 10.04 7.70
C ALA A 20 12.40 8.55 7.36
N ARG A 21 12.33 8.22 6.06
CA ARG A 21 12.16 6.85 5.57
C ARG A 21 13.41 5.98 5.80
N ALA A 22 14.59 6.54 5.55
CA ALA A 22 15.87 5.88 5.79
C ALA A 22 16.09 5.60 7.28
N ALA A 23 15.73 6.54 8.17
CA ALA A 23 15.78 6.31 9.62
C ALA A 23 14.88 5.13 10.04
N ALA A 24 13.66 5.04 9.50
CA ALA A 24 12.75 3.92 9.79
C ALA A 24 13.27 2.56 9.27
N LEU A 25 14.08 2.56 8.20
CA LEU A 25 14.79 1.36 7.74
C LEU A 25 15.98 1.02 8.64
N ALA A 26 16.73 2.03 9.09
CA ALA A 26 17.86 1.84 10.00
C ALA A 26 17.41 1.21 11.33
N ASP A 27 16.25 1.61 11.86
CA ASP A 27 15.62 0.98 13.03
C ASP A 27 15.32 -0.53 12.82
N ARG A 28 15.22 -0.95 11.57
CA ARG A 28 15.02 -2.35 11.15
C ARG A 28 16.33 -3.04 10.74
N GLY A 29 17.48 -2.39 10.94
CA GLY A 29 18.80 -2.90 10.56
C GLY A 29 19.09 -2.85 9.07
N VAL A 30 18.39 -2.02 8.29
CA VAL A 30 18.60 -1.85 6.85
C VAL A 30 19.03 -0.42 6.55
N THR A 31 20.19 -0.24 5.94
CA THR A 31 20.63 1.06 5.42
C THR A 31 20.49 1.08 3.90
N PRO A 32 19.72 2.01 3.30
CA PRO A 32 19.65 2.14 1.86
C PRO A 32 21.05 2.35 1.26
N ARG A 33 21.37 1.62 0.19
CA ARG A 33 22.73 1.56 -0.37
C ARG A 33 22.70 1.53 -1.89
N LEU A 34 23.42 2.44 -2.54
CA LEU A 34 23.57 2.54 -3.99
C LEU A 34 25.02 2.29 -4.39
N ALA A 35 25.24 1.36 -5.32
CA ALA A 35 26.52 1.22 -6.00
C ALA A 35 26.58 2.14 -7.23
N ILE A 36 27.60 3.01 -7.30
CA ILE A 36 27.83 3.91 -8.44
C ILE A 36 29.08 3.42 -9.18
N VAL A 37 28.88 2.90 -10.38
CA VAL A 37 29.94 2.30 -11.20
C VAL A 37 30.32 3.26 -12.33
N SER A 38 31.60 3.54 -12.49
CA SER A 38 32.15 4.29 -13.63
C SER A 38 33.40 3.62 -14.18
N ALA A 39 33.63 3.75 -15.49
CA ALA A 39 34.82 3.25 -16.16
C ALA A 39 35.49 4.36 -17.01
N GLY A 40 36.78 4.58 -16.80
CA GLY A 40 37.54 5.66 -17.42
C GLY A 40 37.46 7.00 -16.68
N ASP A 41 38.04 8.04 -17.29
CA ASP A 41 38.31 9.33 -16.64
C ASP A 41 37.60 10.51 -17.33
N ASP A 42 36.30 10.36 -17.61
CA ASP A 42 35.47 11.45 -18.13
C ASP A 42 35.20 12.52 -17.04
N PRO A 43 35.56 13.81 -17.27
CA PRO A 43 35.37 14.88 -16.28
C PRO A 43 33.93 15.07 -15.82
N GLY A 44 32.94 14.92 -16.71
CA GLY A 44 31.52 15.05 -16.39
C GLY A 44 31.05 13.94 -15.45
N SER A 45 31.47 12.71 -15.73
CA SER A 45 31.21 11.53 -14.91
C SER A 45 31.81 11.66 -13.51
N ARG A 46 33.05 12.19 -13.38
CA ARG A 46 33.66 12.46 -12.06
C ARG A 46 32.84 13.45 -11.23
N TRP A 47 32.44 14.57 -11.85
CA TRP A 47 31.64 15.58 -11.17
C TRP A 47 30.28 15.03 -10.74
N TYR A 48 29.59 14.33 -11.64
CA TYR A 48 28.26 13.77 -11.38
C TYR A 48 28.31 12.70 -10.29
N ARG A 49 29.31 11.82 -10.31
CA ARG A 49 29.55 10.81 -9.27
C ARG A 49 29.68 11.45 -7.89
N ALA A 50 30.53 12.45 -7.75
CA ALA A 50 30.72 13.16 -6.49
C ALA A 50 29.46 13.92 -6.05
N ALA A 51 28.69 14.46 -6.99
CA ALA A 51 27.41 15.12 -6.69
C ALA A 51 26.33 14.12 -6.24
N ALA A 52 26.22 12.97 -6.90
CA ALA A 52 25.27 11.91 -6.57
C ALA A 52 25.58 11.28 -5.21
N ALA A 53 26.84 10.95 -4.93
CA ALA A 53 27.27 10.40 -3.64
C ALA A 53 26.91 11.34 -2.48
N ARG A 54 27.29 12.63 -2.57
CA ARG A 54 26.93 13.64 -1.55
C ARG A 54 25.43 13.79 -1.37
N ARG A 55 24.65 13.67 -2.45
CA ARG A 55 23.18 13.75 -2.37
C ARG A 55 22.58 12.54 -1.67
N LEU A 56 23.09 11.34 -1.93
CA LEU A 56 22.67 10.09 -1.28
C LEU A 56 22.95 10.14 0.22
N GLU A 57 24.16 10.52 0.61
CA GLU A 57 24.56 10.69 2.01
C GLU A 57 23.64 11.69 2.73
N GLY A 58 23.37 12.84 2.10
CA GLY A 58 22.43 13.85 2.62
C GLY A 58 20.98 13.37 2.76
N CYS A 59 20.61 12.27 2.10
CA CYS A 59 19.29 11.63 2.18
C CYS A 59 19.27 10.40 3.11
N GLY A 60 20.36 10.10 3.83
CA GLY A 60 20.48 8.94 4.71
C GLY A 60 20.78 7.61 3.98
N CYS A 61 21.32 7.67 2.76
CA CYS A 61 21.77 6.51 1.99
C CYS A 61 23.30 6.38 2.03
N GLU A 62 23.80 5.16 1.88
CA GLU A 62 25.21 4.87 1.62
C GLU A 62 25.48 4.82 0.11
N ALA A 63 26.63 5.33 -0.31
CA ALA A 63 27.07 5.32 -1.70
C ALA A 63 28.40 4.56 -1.84
N ASP A 64 28.37 3.43 -2.53
CA ASP A 64 29.56 2.64 -2.84
C ASP A 64 30.07 3.05 -4.22
N VAL A 65 31.18 3.77 -4.26
CA VAL A 65 31.78 4.24 -5.52
C VAL A 65 32.78 3.20 -6.04
N VAL A 66 32.53 2.70 -7.26
CA VAL A 66 33.42 1.76 -7.95
C VAL A 66 33.96 2.42 -9.22
N GLU A 67 35.25 2.71 -9.21
CA GLU A 67 35.97 3.33 -10.32
C GLU A 67 36.85 2.29 -11.00
N LEU A 68 36.64 2.12 -12.31
CA LEU A 68 37.38 1.18 -13.14
C LEU A 68 38.22 1.95 -14.15
N ASP A 69 39.38 1.39 -14.50
CA ASP A 69 40.23 1.96 -15.53
C ASP A 69 39.57 1.90 -16.91
N ALA A 70 40.02 2.77 -17.81
CA ALA A 70 39.48 2.85 -19.17
C ALA A 70 39.73 1.59 -20.00
N ASP A 71 40.63 0.70 -19.60
CA ASP A 71 40.95 -0.56 -20.27
C ASP A 71 40.16 -1.76 -19.73
N VAL A 72 39.21 -1.54 -18.81
CA VAL A 72 38.36 -2.61 -18.27
C VAL A 72 37.69 -3.41 -19.39
N THR A 73 37.73 -4.73 -19.28
CA THR A 73 37.11 -5.62 -20.29
C THR A 73 35.60 -5.71 -20.09
N GLN A 74 34.86 -5.98 -21.18
CA GLN A 74 33.41 -6.25 -21.15
C GLN A 74 33.05 -7.24 -20.05
N GLY A 75 33.68 -8.43 -20.06
CA GLY A 75 33.37 -9.49 -19.09
C GLY A 75 33.72 -9.13 -17.65
N ALA A 76 34.70 -8.25 -17.40
CA ALA A 76 35.01 -7.79 -16.05
C ALA A 76 33.93 -6.84 -15.51
N LEU A 77 33.48 -5.89 -16.33
CA LEU A 77 32.40 -4.98 -15.96
C LEU A 77 31.06 -5.70 -15.80
N GLU A 78 30.73 -6.63 -16.71
CA GLU A 78 29.52 -7.44 -16.62
C GLU A 78 29.49 -8.29 -15.33
N ARG A 79 30.59 -8.95 -14.97
CA ARG A 79 30.68 -9.71 -13.72
C ARG A 79 30.46 -8.80 -12.50
N LEU A 80 31.13 -7.65 -12.45
CA LEU A 80 30.94 -6.69 -11.37
C LEU A 80 29.47 -6.28 -11.24
N VAL A 81 28.82 -5.89 -12.34
CA VAL A 81 27.42 -5.45 -12.31
C VAL A 81 26.50 -6.61 -11.91
N ALA A 82 26.75 -7.83 -12.39
CA ALA A 82 25.99 -9.01 -11.99
C ALA A 82 26.15 -9.32 -10.49
N ASP A 83 27.35 -9.22 -9.93
CA ASP A 83 27.63 -9.44 -8.51
C ASP A 83 26.89 -8.40 -7.65
N LEU A 84 26.98 -7.11 -8.00
CA LEU A 84 26.22 -6.04 -7.34
C LEU A 84 24.70 -6.26 -7.46
N SER A 85 24.25 -6.75 -8.61
CA SER A 85 22.84 -7.06 -8.89
C SER A 85 22.34 -8.21 -8.01
N ALA A 86 23.20 -9.16 -7.66
CA ALA A 86 22.90 -10.28 -6.77
C ALA A 86 23.05 -9.95 -5.27
N ASP A 87 23.88 -8.98 -4.90
CA ASP A 87 24.20 -8.67 -3.50
C ASP A 87 22.99 -8.13 -2.71
N PRO A 88 22.48 -8.84 -1.68
CA PRO A 88 21.34 -8.37 -0.89
C PRO A 88 21.60 -7.09 -0.09
N ALA A 89 22.85 -6.68 0.12
CA ALA A 89 23.19 -5.42 0.78
C ALA A 89 23.07 -4.20 -0.17
N VAL A 90 23.14 -4.41 -1.49
CA VAL A 90 23.03 -3.36 -2.51
C VAL A 90 21.57 -3.21 -2.93
N HIS A 91 21.01 -2.01 -2.75
CA HIS A 91 19.60 -1.73 -3.03
C HIS A 91 19.38 -1.06 -4.38
N GLY A 92 20.40 -0.36 -4.90
CA GLY A 92 20.38 0.21 -6.24
C GLY A 92 21.74 0.12 -6.91
N ILE A 93 21.74 0.21 -8.24
CA ILE A 93 22.95 0.28 -9.07
C ILE A 93 22.78 1.42 -10.07
N LEU A 94 23.80 2.26 -10.18
CA LEU A 94 23.92 3.32 -11.17
C LEU A 94 25.20 3.10 -11.96
N VAL A 95 25.06 2.81 -13.26
CA VAL A 95 26.20 2.74 -14.19
C VAL A 95 26.29 4.07 -14.92
N LEU A 96 27.37 4.82 -14.67
CA LEU A 96 27.62 6.12 -15.28
C LEU A 96 28.04 5.95 -16.75
N ARG A 97 27.63 6.94 -17.56
CA ARG A 97 27.92 7.02 -18.99
C ARG A 97 28.62 8.35 -19.30
N PRO A 98 29.47 8.41 -20.34
CA PRO A 98 29.74 7.33 -21.31
C PRO A 98 30.65 6.24 -20.75
N LEU A 99 30.43 4.98 -21.17
CA LEU A 99 31.40 3.91 -20.95
C LEU A 99 32.48 3.94 -22.05
N PRO A 100 33.66 3.30 -21.84
CA PRO A 100 34.67 3.18 -22.88
C PRO A 100 34.12 2.61 -24.19
N PRO A 101 34.58 3.08 -25.38
CA PRO A 101 33.96 2.73 -26.66
C PRO A 101 33.91 1.23 -27.02
N HIS A 102 34.77 0.42 -26.40
CA HIS A 102 34.80 -1.03 -26.60
C HIS A 102 33.82 -1.79 -25.69
N ILE A 103 33.10 -1.10 -24.81
CA ILE A 103 32.09 -1.67 -23.93
C ILE A 103 30.70 -1.55 -24.56
N GLU A 104 29.96 -2.65 -24.58
CA GLU A 104 28.57 -2.67 -25.02
C GLU A 104 27.66 -2.24 -23.85
N GLU A 105 27.31 -0.95 -23.80
CA GLU A 105 26.52 -0.37 -22.70
C GLU A 105 25.17 -1.08 -22.49
N ALA A 106 24.52 -1.50 -23.58
CA ALA A 106 23.22 -2.17 -23.52
C ALA A 106 23.30 -3.53 -22.82
N ALA A 107 24.38 -4.28 -23.05
CA ALA A 107 24.62 -5.57 -22.39
C ALA A 107 24.85 -5.39 -20.89
N VAL A 108 25.64 -4.37 -20.51
CA VAL A 108 25.87 -4.02 -19.09
C VAL A 108 24.58 -3.59 -18.41
N ALA A 109 23.80 -2.70 -19.03
CA ALA A 109 22.54 -2.22 -18.47
C ALA A 109 21.50 -3.34 -18.27
N ALA A 110 21.50 -4.37 -19.14
CA ALA A 110 20.59 -5.50 -19.02
C ALA A 110 20.86 -6.42 -17.81
N LEU A 111 22.05 -6.32 -17.19
CA LEU A 111 22.42 -7.10 -16.01
C LEU A 111 21.92 -6.49 -14.70
N VAL A 112 21.54 -5.21 -14.72
CA VAL A 112 20.95 -4.55 -13.55
C VAL A 112 19.54 -5.09 -13.33
N ALA A 113 19.31 -5.73 -12.19
CA ALA A 113 17.99 -6.25 -11.86
C ALA A 113 16.98 -5.09 -11.83
N PRO A 114 15.75 -5.25 -12.37
CA PRO A 114 14.75 -4.16 -12.40
C PRO A 114 14.44 -3.58 -11.02
N ALA A 115 14.53 -4.40 -9.98
CA ALA A 115 14.31 -3.98 -8.59
C ALA A 115 15.44 -3.08 -8.02
N LYS A 116 16.61 -3.06 -8.66
CA LYS A 116 17.80 -2.29 -8.29
C LYS A 116 18.19 -1.24 -9.34
N ASP A 117 17.51 -1.20 -10.48
CA ASP A 117 17.71 -0.18 -11.53
C ASP A 117 17.05 1.13 -11.11
N VAL A 118 17.65 1.81 -10.13
CA VAL A 118 17.11 3.04 -9.55
C VAL A 118 17.19 4.23 -10.50
N ASP A 119 18.03 4.17 -11.54
CA ASP A 119 18.05 5.15 -12.63
C ASP A 119 16.98 4.86 -13.69
N GLY A 120 16.34 3.68 -13.66
CA GLY A 120 15.17 3.33 -14.49
C GLY A 120 15.45 3.23 -16.00
N VAL A 121 16.72 3.06 -16.40
CA VAL A 121 17.16 3.09 -17.80
C VAL A 121 17.45 1.71 -18.37
N ALA A 122 17.46 0.65 -17.55
CA ALA A 122 17.63 -0.71 -18.04
C ALA A 122 16.44 -1.13 -18.92
N PRO A 123 16.66 -2.00 -19.93
CA PRO A 123 15.60 -2.40 -20.86
C PRO A 123 14.33 -2.91 -20.18
N ALA A 124 14.47 -3.67 -19.10
CA ALA A 124 13.35 -4.22 -18.34
C ALA A 124 12.57 -3.15 -17.55
N SER A 125 13.24 -2.15 -16.97
CA SER A 125 12.57 -1.03 -16.30
C SER A 125 11.83 -0.15 -17.28
N VAL A 126 12.42 0.12 -18.45
CA VAL A 126 11.76 0.85 -19.55
C VAL A 126 10.53 0.10 -20.04
N ALA A 127 10.62 -1.23 -20.20
CA ALA A 127 9.48 -2.06 -20.57
C ALA A 127 8.39 -2.05 -19.50
N GLY A 128 8.76 -2.15 -18.22
CA GLY A 128 7.82 -2.07 -17.10
C GLY A 128 7.10 -0.73 -17.04
N LEU A 129 7.81 0.38 -17.20
CA LEU A 129 7.22 1.72 -17.26
C LEU A 129 6.20 1.83 -18.40
N ALA A 130 6.54 1.33 -19.59
CA ALA A 130 5.63 1.33 -20.74
C ALA A 130 4.40 0.44 -20.53
N ALA A 131 4.53 -0.63 -19.74
CA ALA A 131 3.42 -1.51 -19.35
C ALA A 131 2.57 -0.94 -18.21
N GLY A 132 2.97 0.19 -17.61
CA GLY A 132 2.31 0.76 -16.43
C GLY A 132 2.57 -0.02 -15.14
N ASP A 133 3.68 -0.78 -15.07
CA ASP A 133 4.07 -1.51 -13.86
C ASP A 133 4.46 -0.54 -12.74
N PRO A 134 3.72 -0.48 -11.62
CA PRO A 134 4.06 0.40 -10.50
C PRO A 134 5.35 0.01 -9.78
N ALA A 135 5.88 -1.20 -10.03
CA ALA A 135 7.16 -1.65 -9.51
C ALA A 135 8.35 -1.14 -10.33
N ALA A 136 8.17 -0.73 -11.59
CA ALA A 136 9.27 -0.21 -12.40
C ALA A 136 9.67 1.21 -11.95
N PHE A 137 10.98 1.44 -11.79
CA PHE A 137 11.48 2.79 -11.62
C PHE A 137 11.48 3.52 -12.96
N ALA A 138 10.93 4.73 -12.96
CA ALA A 138 11.06 5.61 -14.12
C ALA A 138 12.45 6.24 -14.18
N PRO A 139 12.95 6.63 -15.36
CA PRO A 139 14.14 7.45 -15.49
C PRO A 139 14.13 8.67 -14.56
N CYS A 140 15.21 8.85 -13.78
CA CYS A 140 15.26 9.87 -12.72
C CYS A 140 14.92 11.28 -13.23
N THR A 141 15.40 11.64 -14.42
CA THR A 141 15.11 12.95 -15.03
C THR A 141 13.63 13.11 -15.39
N ALA A 142 12.99 12.06 -15.92
CA ALA A 142 11.56 12.10 -16.23
C ALA A 142 10.70 12.15 -14.95
N ALA A 143 11.09 11.39 -13.93
CA ALA A 143 10.46 11.45 -12.61
C ALA A 143 10.68 12.83 -11.93
N ALA A 144 11.83 13.47 -12.13
CA ALA A 144 12.10 14.82 -11.64
C ALA A 144 11.14 15.87 -12.23
N VAL A 145 10.80 15.76 -13.52
CA VAL A 145 9.73 16.58 -14.12
C VAL A 145 8.42 16.41 -13.36
N MET A 146 8.00 15.16 -13.11
CA MET A 146 6.77 14.90 -12.37
C MET A 146 6.81 15.44 -10.94
N ARG A 147 7.96 15.34 -10.25
CA ARG A 147 8.14 15.90 -8.90
C ARG A 147 8.04 17.42 -8.87
N LEU A 148 8.55 18.11 -9.89
CA LEU A 148 8.37 19.56 -10.04
C LEU A 148 6.87 19.90 -10.20
N LEU A 149 6.18 19.20 -11.10
CA LEU A 149 4.75 19.42 -11.33
C LEU A 149 3.92 19.18 -10.05
N ASP A 150 4.19 18.07 -9.34
CA ASP A 150 3.53 17.72 -8.08
C ASP A 150 3.79 18.79 -7.00
N HIS A 151 5.04 19.22 -6.82
CA HIS A 151 5.41 20.20 -5.79
C HIS A 151 4.78 21.58 -6.04
N TYR A 152 4.76 22.01 -7.30
CA TYR A 152 4.25 23.33 -7.67
C TYR A 152 2.73 23.35 -7.91
N GLY A 153 2.08 22.18 -7.94
CA GLY A 153 0.62 22.03 -8.01
C GLY A 153 0.05 22.09 -9.43
N PHE A 154 0.73 21.53 -10.42
CA PHE A 154 0.20 21.41 -11.78
C PHE A 154 -0.77 20.22 -11.89
N GLU A 155 -2.01 20.49 -12.26
CA GLU A 155 -3.04 19.45 -12.48
C GLU A 155 -2.82 18.78 -13.84
N CYS A 156 -2.29 17.56 -13.85
CA CYS A 156 -2.06 16.81 -15.10
C CYS A 156 -3.35 16.31 -15.74
N ARG A 157 -4.39 16.03 -14.93
CA ARG A 157 -5.60 15.38 -15.38
C ARG A 157 -6.36 16.24 -16.39
N GLY A 158 -6.51 15.73 -17.61
CA GLY A 158 -7.17 16.43 -18.71
C GLY A 158 -6.35 17.55 -19.35
N ALA A 159 -5.14 17.84 -18.87
CA ALA A 159 -4.27 18.85 -19.46
C ALA A 159 -3.68 18.39 -20.79
N ALA A 160 -3.51 19.32 -21.73
CA ALA A 160 -2.78 19.08 -22.98
C ALA A 160 -1.28 19.28 -22.74
N ALA A 161 -0.50 18.19 -22.79
CA ALA A 161 0.95 18.23 -22.62
C ALA A 161 1.66 17.97 -23.96
N THR A 162 2.59 18.84 -24.34
CA THR A 162 3.49 18.64 -25.48
C THR A 162 4.90 18.34 -24.98
N VAL A 163 5.41 17.15 -25.33
CA VAL A 163 6.78 16.74 -25.00
C VAL A 163 7.64 16.90 -26.25
N VAL A 164 8.63 17.78 -26.20
CA VAL A 164 9.53 18.06 -27.32
C VAL A 164 10.85 17.33 -27.11
N GLY A 165 11.00 16.21 -27.83
CA GLY A 165 12.09 15.27 -27.67
C GLY A 165 11.55 13.86 -27.39
N ARG A 166 12.25 12.85 -27.91
CA ARG A 166 11.81 11.43 -27.84
C ARG A 166 12.93 10.48 -27.41
N SER A 167 13.87 10.99 -26.61
CA SER A 167 14.94 10.18 -26.05
C SER A 167 14.36 9.06 -25.16
N SER A 168 15.11 7.96 -25.04
CA SER A 168 14.75 6.84 -24.17
C SER A 168 14.84 7.18 -22.69
N THR A 169 15.63 8.21 -22.32
CA THR A 169 15.88 8.61 -20.93
C THR A 169 14.96 9.70 -20.42
N VAL A 170 14.36 10.52 -21.31
CA VAL A 170 13.51 11.64 -20.88
C VAL A 170 12.19 11.67 -21.65
N GLY A 171 12.24 11.94 -22.97
CA GLY A 171 11.05 12.27 -23.75
C GLY A 171 9.98 11.18 -23.77
N ARG A 172 10.37 9.94 -24.06
CA ARG A 172 9.42 8.81 -24.03
C ARG A 172 8.93 8.51 -22.60
N PRO A 173 9.81 8.39 -21.58
CA PRO A 173 9.38 8.16 -20.20
C PRO A 173 8.42 9.23 -19.64
N VAL A 174 8.74 10.52 -19.79
CA VAL A 174 7.89 11.59 -19.25
C VAL A 174 6.52 11.61 -19.93
N SER A 175 6.47 11.26 -21.22
CA SER A 175 5.20 11.07 -21.94
C SER A 175 4.35 9.96 -21.31
N GLN A 176 4.96 8.82 -20.95
CA GLN A 176 4.25 7.72 -20.27
C GLN A 176 3.77 8.12 -18.88
N LEU A 177 4.61 8.85 -18.11
CA LEU A 177 4.24 9.33 -16.78
C LEU A 177 3.09 10.33 -16.80
N LEU A 178 3.07 11.23 -17.80
CA LEU A 178 1.97 12.18 -18.00
C LEU A 178 0.68 11.46 -18.43
N LEU A 179 0.76 10.48 -19.34
CA LEU A 179 -0.37 9.63 -19.71
C LEU A 179 -0.95 8.89 -18.50
N ALA A 180 -0.08 8.33 -17.64
CA ALA A 180 -0.48 7.67 -16.39
C ALA A 180 -1.14 8.61 -15.37
N ARG A 181 -1.06 9.93 -15.57
CA ARG A 181 -1.73 10.97 -14.77
C ARG A 181 -2.90 11.62 -15.53
N ASP A 182 -3.46 10.90 -16.51
CA ASP A 182 -4.62 11.31 -17.31
C ASP A 182 -4.42 12.57 -18.17
N ALA A 183 -3.17 12.92 -18.51
CA ALA A 183 -2.89 14.01 -19.45
C ALA A 183 -3.08 13.56 -20.91
N THR A 184 -3.49 14.48 -21.78
CA THR A 184 -3.44 14.26 -23.23
C THR A 184 -2.05 14.63 -23.74
N VAL A 185 -1.28 13.66 -24.23
CA VAL A 185 0.14 13.86 -24.56
C VAL A 185 0.40 13.88 -26.06
N THR A 186 1.05 14.93 -26.55
CA THR A 186 1.61 15.04 -27.90
C THR A 186 3.13 14.95 -27.86
N VAL A 187 3.73 13.96 -28.52
CA VAL A 187 5.20 13.80 -28.57
C VAL A 187 5.74 14.39 -29.87
N CYS A 188 6.55 15.43 -29.75
CA CYS A 188 7.21 16.13 -30.85
C CYS A 188 8.70 15.77 -30.93
N HIS A 189 9.30 15.98 -32.09
CA HIS A 189 10.71 15.68 -32.36
C HIS A 189 11.23 16.46 -33.57
N SER A 190 12.51 16.33 -33.90
CA SER A 190 13.16 17.05 -35.01
C SER A 190 12.51 16.88 -36.40
N ARG A 191 11.68 15.85 -36.61
CA ARG A 191 10.91 15.63 -37.85
C ARG A 191 9.44 16.08 -37.78
N THR A 192 9.02 16.75 -36.71
CA THR A 192 7.67 17.30 -36.59
C THR A 192 7.53 18.50 -37.52
N ALA A 193 6.51 18.50 -38.39
CA ALA A 193 6.37 19.49 -39.45
C ALA A 193 6.13 20.92 -38.94
N ASP A 194 5.25 21.10 -37.94
CA ASP A 194 5.01 22.38 -37.28
C ASP A 194 5.07 22.19 -35.76
N LEU A 195 6.29 22.24 -35.23
CA LEU A 195 6.55 22.14 -33.80
C LEU A 195 5.88 23.28 -33.01
N ALA A 196 5.89 24.49 -33.57
CA ALA A 196 5.36 25.67 -32.91
C ALA A 196 3.83 25.57 -32.74
N ALA A 197 3.11 25.03 -33.72
CA ALA A 197 1.67 24.79 -33.60
C ALA A 197 1.33 23.80 -32.49
N ALA A 198 2.08 22.71 -32.35
CA ALA A 198 1.87 21.73 -31.29
C ALA A 198 2.10 22.34 -29.89
N CYS A 199 3.19 23.10 -29.72
CA CYS A 199 3.48 23.77 -28.45
C CYS A 199 2.43 24.85 -28.09
N ARG A 200 1.88 25.57 -29.09
CA ARG A 200 0.90 26.65 -28.86
C ARG A 200 -0.44 26.18 -28.31
N THR A 201 -0.77 24.90 -28.48
CA THR A 201 -2.01 24.31 -27.96
C THR A 201 -1.83 23.64 -26.60
N ALA A 202 -0.62 23.63 -26.04
CA ALA A 202 -0.31 22.91 -24.82
C ALA A 202 -0.50 23.77 -23.56
N ASP A 203 -1.07 23.17 -22.53
CA ASP A 203 -1.06 23.67 -21.16
C ASP A 203 0.30 23.47 -20.50
N LEU A 204 1.02 22.41 -20.91
CA LEU A 204 2.37 22.05 -20.46
C LEU A 204 3.28 21.75 -21.66
N VAL A 205 4.44 22.39 -21.72
CA VAL A 205 5.53 22.04 -22.65
C VAL A 205 6.69 21.46 -21.84
N VAL A 206 7.09 20.22 -22.13
CA VAL A 206 8.32 19.62 -21.59
C VAL A 206 9.32 19.51 -22.73
N THR A 207 10.48 20.16 -22.65
CA THR A 207 11.52 20.09 -23.70
C THR A 207 12.76 19.37 -23.21
N CYS A 208 13.30 18.47 -24.04
CA CYS A 208 14.50 17.68 -23.77
C CYS A 208 15.29 17.41 -25.07
N GLN A 209 15.47 18.44 -25.88
CA GLN A 209 16.09 18.35 -27.21
C GLN A 209 17.60 18.54 -27.17
N GLY A 210 18.14 19.23 -26.15
CA GLY A 210 19.56 19.57 -26.08
C GLY A 210 19.96 20.58 -27.15
N ARG A 211 19.11 21.59 -27.39
CA ARG A 211 19.31 22.65 -28.39
C ARG A 211 19.06 24.00 -27.73
N PRO A 212 20.12 24.74 -27.38
CA PRO A 212 20.00 26.03 -26.70
C PRO A 212 18.98 26.96 -27.35
N ARG A 213 18.10 27.55 -26.53
CA ARG A 213 17.16 28.63 -26.92
C ARG A 213 16.26 28.31 -28.13
N SER A 214 16.00 27.03 -28.39
CA SER A 214 15.17 26.57 -29.51
C SER A 214 13.66 26.71 -29.28
N ILE A 215 13.20 26.79 -28.03
CA ILE A 215 11.81 27.06 -27.67
C ILE A 215 11.65 28.56 -27.43
N THR A 216 10.98 29.24 -28.36
CA THR A 216 10.78 30.70 -28.35
C THR A 216 9.39 31.08 -27.83
N ALA A 217 9.20 32.36 -27.48
CA ALA A 217 7.96 32.84 -26.88
C ALA A 217 6.71 32.64 -27.78
N ASP A 218 6.84 32.73 -29.10
CA ASP A 218 5.72 32.53 -30.04
C ASP A 218 5.25 31.07 -30.14
N MET A 219 6.05 30.12 -29.65
CA MET A 219 5.71 28.70 -29.58
C MET A 219 4.89 28.35 -28.32
N VAL A 220 4.95 29.19 -27.28
CA VAL A 220 4.35 28.89 -25.97
C VAL A 220 3.00 29.58 -25.83
N ALA A 221 1.97 28.87 -25.35
CA ALA A 221 0.67 29.47 -25.07
C ALA A 221 0.77 30.42 -23.85
N ARG A 222 -0.03 31.50 -23.84
CA ARG A 222 -0.04 32.43 -22.69
C ARG A 222 -0.56 31.69 -21.45
N GLY A 223 0.21 31.69 -20.37
CA GLY A 223 -0.15 30.99 -19.13
C GLY A 223 0.23 29.50 -19.08
N ALA A 224 0.75 28.92 -20.17
CA ALA A 224 1.25 27.55 -20.17
C ALA A 224 2.45 27.38 -19.22
N TRP A 225 2.64 26.15 -18.74
CA TRP A 225 3.83 25.75 -17.99
C TRP A 225 4.90 25.22 -18.93
N VAL A 226 6.16 25.57 -18.66
CA VAL A 226 7.31 25.12 -19.44
C VAL A 226 8.33 24.44 -18.53
N VAL A 227 8.62 23.18 -18.79
CA VAL A 227 9.67 22.43 -18.11
C VAL A 227 10.81 22.17 -19.08
N ASP A 228 11.91 22.87 -18.85
CA ASP A 228 13.15 22.78 -19.59
C ASP A 228 14.09 21.76 -18.94
N VAL A 229 14.27 20.64 -19.64
CA VAL A 229 15.21 19.58 -19.27
C VAL A 229 16.55 19.74 -20.00
N GLY A 230 16.65 20.68 -20.94
CA GLY A 230 17.86 20.93 -21.71
C GLY A 230 19.02 21.35 -20.82
N THR A 231 20.17 20.74 -21.04
CA THR A 231 21.44 21.13 -20.44
C THR A 231 22.50 21.07 -21.54
N SER A 232 22.72 22.20 -22.20
CA SER A 232 23.69 22.37 -23.26
C SER A 232 24.69 23.46 -22.89
N GLU A 233 25.91 23.38 -23.41
CA GLU A 233 26.86 24.50 -23.33
C GLU A 233 26.49 25.56 -24.37
N ASP A 234 26.47 26.82 -23.95
CA ASP A 234 26.28 27.98 -24.81
C ASP A 234 27.62 28.44 -25.42
N GLU A 235 27.58 29.40 -26.34
CA GLU A 235 28.75 29.91 -27.06
C GLU A 235 29.85 30.47 -26.14
N ASP A 236 29.48 30.92 -24.94
CA ASP A 236 30.39 31.45 -23.92
C ASP A 236 30.86 30.39 -22.89
N GLY A 237 30.46 29.13 -23.09
CA GLY A 237 30.75 28.00 -22.19
C GLY A 237 29.86 27.94 -20.94
N SER A 238 28.85 28.81 -20.83
CA SER A 238 27.85 28.74 -19.77
C SER A 238 26.79 27.66 -20.07
N MET A 239 26.07 27.20 -19.04
CA MET A 239 25.00 26.21 -19.24
C MET A 239 23.69 26.90 -19.64
N ALA A 240 23.15 26.53 -20.79
CA ALA A 240 21.87 27.00 -21.31
C ALA A 240 20.87 25.85 -21.52
N GLY A 241 19.60 26.18 -21.33
CA GLY A 241 18.47 25.28 -21.58
C GLY A 241 17.95 25.37 -23.02
N ASP A 242 16.98 24.52 -23.35
CA ASP A 242 16.31 24.56 -24.64
C ASP A 242 15.42 25.81 -24.81
N VAL A 243 15.07 26.49 -23.71
CA VAL A 243 14.14 27.62 -23.69
C VAL A 243 14.85 28.95 -23.81
N ASP A 244 14.34 29.84 -24.66
CA ASP A 244 14.73 31.26 -24.68
C ASP A 244 14.13 31.97 -23.45
N TRP A 245 14.87 31.89 -22.34
CA TRP A 245 14.39 32.17 -20.98
C TRP A 245 13.70 33.54 -20.85
N GLY A 246 14.32 34.62 -21.31
CA GLY A 246 13.79 35.98 -21.11
C GLY A 246 12.38 36.14 -21.70
N PRO A 247 12.22 35.96 -23.02
CA PRO A 247 10.91 36.06 -23.67
C PRO A 247 9.89 35.00 -23.22
N VAL A 248 10.32 33.76 -22.98
CA VAL A 248 9.40 32.66 -22.61
C VAL A 248 8.92 32.81 -21.16
N SER A 249 9.81 33.09 -20.20
CA SER A 249 9.43 33.27 -18.79
C SER A 249 8.47 34.46 -18.61
N ALA A 250 8.58 35.50 -19.46
CA ALA A 250 7.66 36.63 -19.49
C ALA A 250 6.24 36.27 -19.96
N ARG A 251 6.09 35.19 -20.73
CA ARG A 251 4.82 34.77 -21.36
C ARG A 251 4.17 33.55 -20.71
N ALA A 252 4.98 32.60 -20.26
CA ALA A 252 4.55 31.39 -19.58
C ALA A 252 3.91 31.73 -18.22
N GLY A 253 2.98 30.89 -17.78
CA GLY A 253 2.46 30.97 -16.42
C GLY A 253 3.50 30.53 -15.39
N ALA A 254 4.27 29.50 -15.75
CA ALA A 254 5.43 29.06 -14.99
C ALA A 254 6.51 28.45 -15.90
N ALA A 255 7.79 28.58 -15.52
CA ALA A 255 8.90 27.99 -16.26
C ALA A 255 10.03 27.54 -15.33
N THR A 256 10.74 26.45 -15.66
CA THR A 256 11.95 26.03 -14.94
C THR A 256 13.19 26.79 -15.42
N PRO A 257 14.01 27.35 -14.52
CA PRO A 257 15.28 27.97 -14.92
C PRO A 257 16.34 26.90 -15.25
N VAL A 258 17.32 27.27 -16.08
CA VAL A 258 18.52 26.47 -16.35
C VAL A 258 19.75 27.40 -16.19
N PRO A 259 20.68 27.12 -15.24
CA PRO A 259 20.63 26.12 -14.17
C PRO A 259 19.49 26.29 -13.16
N GLY A 260 19.28 25.28 -12.32
CA GLY A 260 18.47 25.41 -11.09
C GLY A 260 17.08 24.78 -11.15
N GLY A 261 16.65 24.28 -12.32
CA GLY A 261 15.40 23.55 -12.51
C GLY A 261 15.54 22.04 -12.34
N VAL A 262 15.29 21.29 -13.42
CA VAL A 262 15.17 19.82 -13.42
C VAL A 262 16.44 19.13 -12.90
N GLY A 263 17.62 19.54 -13.37
CA GLY A 263 18.90 18.91 -12.99
C GLY A 263 19.19 18.92 -11.48
N SER A 264 18.69 19.93 -10.75
CA SER A 264 18.86 20.01 -9.29
C SER A 264 18.05 18.93 -8.54
N VAL A 265 17.00 18.40 -9.17
CA VAL A 265 16.06 17.43 -8.62
C VAL A 265 16.46 15.99 -8.98
N THR A 266 17.06 15.76 -10.15
CA THR A 266 17.39 14.42 -10.66
C THR A 266 18.13 13.53 -9.65
N THR A 267 19.18 14.04 -8.98
CA THR A 267 19.93 13.25 -7.98
C THR A 267 19.16 13.07 -6.66
N ALA A 268 18.21 13.94 -6.32
CA ALA A 268 17.31 13.69 -5.18
C ALA A 268 16.33 12.55 -5.49
N VAL A 269 15.82 12.48 -6.72
CA VAL A 269 14.98 11.37 -7.18
C VAL A 269 15.76 10.06 -7.19
N LEU A 270 17.03 10.08 -7.60
CA LEU A 270 17.89 8.90 -7.49
C LEU A 270 17.95 8.37 -6.04
N ALA A 271 18.16 9.25 -5.06
CA ALA A 271 18.14 8.87 -3.65
C ALA A 271 16.75 8.38 -3.20
N GLU A 272 15.66 9.01 -3.64
CA GLU A 272 14.29 8.54 -3.38
C GLU A 272 14.05 7.13 -3.93
N HIS A 273 14.52 6.83 -5.14
CA HIS A 273 14.44 5.51 -5.73
C HIS A 273 15.27 4.49 -4.94
N THR A 274 16.47 4.85 -4.49
CA THR A 274 17.30 3.99 -3.63
C THR A 274 16.62 3.66 -2.30
N VAL A 275 16.03 4.64 -1.61
CA VAL A 275 15.26 4.40 -0.38
C VAL A 275 14.07 3.50 -0.66
N THR A 276 13.34 3.75 -1.75
CA THR A 276 12.19 2.94 -2.17
C THR A 276 12.61 1.49 -2.49
N ALA A 277 13.75 1.29 -3.16
CA ALA A 277 14.29 -0.02 -3.44
C ALA A 277 14.67 -0.76 -2.15
N ALA A 278 15.27 -0.06 -1.18
CA ALA A 278 15.59 -0.61 0.13
C ALA A 278 14.32 -0.99 0.94
N GLU A 279 13.27 -0.17 0.91
CA GLU A 279 11.97 -0.52 1.53
C GLU A 279 11.36 -1.77 0.91
N ARG A 280 11.37 -1.86 -0.43
CA ARG A 280 10.89 -3.03 -1.18
C ARG A 280 11.72 -4.26 -0.84
N ALA A 281 13.04 -4.14 -0.79
CA ALA A 281 13.95 -5.23 -0.42
C ALA A 281 13.73 -5.66 1.04
N ALA A 282 13.60 -4.73 1.98
CA ALA A 282 13.32 -5.02 3.39
C ALA A 282 11.93 -5.64 3.62
N ALA A 283 10.95 -5.32 2.76
CA ALA A 283 9.65 -6.00 2.74
C ALA A 283 9.76 -7.41 2.14
N ARG A 284 10.65 -7.62 1.16
CA ARG A 284 10.99 -8.93 0.55
C ARG A 284 11.95 -9.77 1.41
N GLY A 285 12.65 -9.16 2.37
CA GLY A 285 13.60 -9.80 3.29
C GLY A 285 12.95 -10.71 4.34
N ARG A 286 11.61 -10.75 4.39
CA ARG A 286 10.90 -11.99 4.75
C ARG A 286 10.52 -12.63 3.43
N PRO A 287 11.02 -13.82 3.07
CA PRO A 287 10.48 -14.52 1.92
C PRO A 287 8.96 -14.50 2.08
N ALA A 288 8.24 -14.03 1.04
CA ALA A 288 6.81 -14.27 0.98
C ALA A 288 6.66 -15.77 1.26
N SER A 289 5.83 -16.12 2.24
CA SER A 289 5.59 -17.51 2.58
C SER A 289 5.44 -18.27 1.26
N PRO A 290 6.14 -19.41 1.03
CA PRO A 290 5.94 -20.17 -0.20
C PRO A 290 4.47 -20.58 -0.37
N TYR A 291 3.69 -20.49 0.71
CA TYR A 291 2.25 -20.70 0.75
C TYR A 291 1.43 -19.43 0.48
N ARG A 292 2.02 -18.28 0.13
CA ARG A 292 1.24 -17.05 -0.11
C ARG A 292 0.32 -17.18 -1.32
N ASP A 293 0.69 -18.02 -2.28
CA ASP A 293 -0.09 -18.31 -3.47
C ASP A 293 -1.08 -19.48 -3.26
N ASP A 294 -1.08 -20.14 -2.10
CA ASP A 294 -2.12 -21.10 -1.76
C ASP A 294 -3.48 -20.37 -1.74
N PRO A 295 -4.53 -20.89 -2.40
CA PRO A 295 -5.80 -20.19 -2.54
C PRO A 295 -6.42 -19.78 -1.20
N VAL A 296 -6.36 -20.64 -0.18
CA VAL A 296 -6.95 -20.35 1.14
C VAL A 296 -6.08 -19.33 1.88
N VAL A 297 -4.76 -19.50 1.86
CA VAL A 297 -3.84 -18.56 2.50
C VAL A 297 -3.96 -17.18 1.87
N SER A 298 -3.94 -17.09 0.54
CA SER A 298 -4.11 -15.84 -0.22
C SER A 298 -5.42 -15.13 0.13
N GLN A 299 -6.52 -15.87 0.17
CA GLN A 299 -7.82 -15.34 0.61
C GLN A 299 -7.77 -14.74 2.03
N LEU A 300 -7.06 -15.36 2.98
CA LEU A 300 -6.89 -14.79 4.32
C LEU A 300 -6.12 -13.46 4.30
N PHE A 301 -5.24 -13.24 3.33
CA PHE A 301 -4.53 -11.98 3.10
C PHE A 301 -5.40 -10.91 2.42
N ASP A 302 -6.33 -11.28 1.54
CA ASP A 302 -7.14 -10.33 0.78
C ASP A 302 -8.46 -9.94 1.47
N ARG A 303 -8.99 -10.85 2.29
CA ARG A 303 -10.26 -10.67 2.97
C ARG A 303 -10.27 -9.44 3.88
N ARG A 304 -11.39 -8.71 3.83
CA ARG A 304 -11.69 -7.50 4.61
C ARG A 304 -13.18 -7.46 4.96
N SER A 305 -13.55 -6.61 5.91
CA SER A 305 -14.96 -6.42 6.29
C SER A 305 -15.72 -5.71 5.18
N VAL A 306 -16.80 -6.32 4.69
CA VAL A 306 -17.71 -5.77 3.68
C VAL A 306 -19.01 -5.36 4.36
N ARG A 307 -19.38 -4.07 4.22
CA ARG A 307 -20.59 -3.49 4.84
C ARG A 307 -21.56 -2.88 3.83
N ALA A 308 -21.34 -3.11 2.55
CA ALA A 308 -22.24 -2.66 1.48
C ALA A 308 -22.27 -3.71 0.38
N PHE A 309 -23.49 -4.17 0.10
CA PHE A 309 -23.78 -5.26 -0.80
C PHE A 309 -24.58 -4.74 -2.00
N ILE A 310 -24.53 -5.44 -3.12
CA ILE A 310 -25.51 -5.28 -4.19
C ILE A 310 -26.81 -5.99 -3.78
N ASP A 311 -27.93 -5.65 -4.42
CA ASP A 311 -29.26 -6.16 -4.08
C ASP A 311 -29.53 -7.60 -4.58
N ASP A 312 -28.47 -8.33 -4.96
CA ASP A 312 -28.58 -9.71 -5.40
C ASP A 312 -28.75 -10.66 -4.20
N PRO A 313 -29.77 -11.55 -4.21
CA PRO A 313 -29.99 -12.48 -3.13
C PRO A 313 -28.89 -13.56 -3.09
N VAL A 314 -28.52 -13.99 -1.89
CA VAL A 314 -27.70 -15.20 -1.70
C VAL A 314 -28.61 -16.42 -1.87
N GLY A 315 -28.45 -17.14 -2.99
CA GLY A 315 -29.26 -18.31 -3.34
C GLY A 315 -29.09 -19.49 -2.37
N PRO A 316 -30.07 -20.42 -2.32
CA PRO A 316 -30.12 -21.49 -1.32
C PRO A 316 -28.91 -22.43 -1.39
N GLU A 317 -28.44 -22.79 -2.59
CA GLU A 317 -27.28 -23.68 -2.76
C GLU A 317 -26.00 -23.04 -2.19
N LEU A 318 -25.86 -21.73 -2.37
CA LEU A 318 -24.73 -20.96 -1.86
C LEU A 318 -24.80 -20.82 -0.34
N ARG A 319 -26.01 -20.61 0.23
CA ARG A 319 -26.22 -20.60 1.69
C ARG A 319 -25.87 -21.95 2.30
N GLU A 320 -26.36 -23.03 1.70
CA GLU A 320 -26.09 -24.40 2.14
C GLU A 320 -24.59 -24.70 2.12
N ALA A 321 -23.90 -24.44 1.01
CA ALA A 321 -22.45 -24.66 0.91
C ALA A 321 -21.66 -23.89 1.99
N VAL A 322 -22.06 -22.65 2.30
CA VAL A 322 -21.42 -21.86 3.37
C VAL A 322 -21.70 -22.46 4.75
N LEU A 323 -22.93 -22.90 5.02
CA LEU A 323 -23.31 -23.51 6.31
C LEU A 323 -22.66 -24.88 6.50
N GLU A 324 -22.62 -25.73 5.48
CA GLU A 324 -21.93 -27.02 5.52
C GLU A 324 -20.44 -26.85 5.83
N ALA A 325 -19.79 -25.88 5.16
CA ALA A 325 -18.39 -25.56 5.40
C ALA A 325 -18.17 -24.96 6.81
N ALA A 326 -19.10 -24.14 7.30
CA ALA A 326 -19.09 -23.63 8.67
C ALA A 326 -19.05 -24.79 9.69
N CYS A 327 -19.92 -25.78 9.48
CA CYS A 327 -20.04 -26.95 10.34
C CYS A 327 -18.83 -27.91 10.31
N GLN A 328 -17.89 -27.75 9.39
CA GLN A 328 -16.61 -28.49 9.38
C GLN A 328 -15.59 -27.97 10.43
N ALA A 329 -15.97 -27.04 11.30
CA ALA A 329 -15.06 -26.49 12.28
C ALA A 329 -14.58 -27.55 13.30
N PRO A 330 -13.26 -27.69 13.54
CA PRO A 330 -12.71 -28.68 14.44
C PRO A 330 -12.87 -28.24 15.91
N THR A 331 -14.03 -28.54 16.48
CA THR A 331 -14.40 -28.14 17.85
C THR A 331 -13.70 -28.95 18.93
N ALA A 332 -13.61 -28.39 20.13
CA ALA A 332 -12.92 -29.03 21.24
C ALA A 332 -13.57 -30.37 21.60
N GLY A 333 -12.81 -31.46 21.55
CA GLY A 333 -13.35 -32.81 21.76
C GLY A 333 -14.46 -33.21 20.79
N ASN A 334 -14.59 -32.50 19.66
CA ASN A 334 -15.73 -32.60 18.74
C ASN A 334 -17.10 -32.37 19.43
N GLN A 335 -17.14 -31.50 20.44
CA GLN A 335 -18.37 -31.25 21.20
C GLN A 335 -19.41 -30.44 20.43
N GLN A 336 -19.00 -29.64 19.44
CA GLN A 336 -19.88 -28.84 18.59
C GLN A 336 -20.90 -28.03 19.41
N LEU A 337 -20.40 -27.29 20.41
CA LEU A 337 -21.22 -26.50 21.34
C LEU A 337 -21.75 -25.21 20.72
N TYR A 338 -22.31 -25.29 19.52
CA TYR A 338 -22.83 -24.15 18.79
C TYR A 338 -24.14 -24.43 18.08
N SER A 339 -24.94 -23.38 17.93
CA SER A 339 -26.16 -23.35 17.14
C SER A 339 -26.10 -22.14 16.19
N ILE A 340 -26.68 -22.22 14.99
CA ILE A 340 -26.70 -21.12 14.02
C ILE A 340 -28.14 -20.68 13.79
N VAL A 341 -28.43 -19.41 14.05
CA VAL A 341 -29.72 -18.79 13.73
C VAL A 341 -29.59 -18.00 12.44
N GLN A 342 -30.44 -18.32 11.45
CA GLN A 342 -30.61 -17.50 10.26
C GLN A 342 -31.70 -16.45 10.54
N VAL A 343 -31.37 -15.17 10.37
CA VAL A 343 -32.32 -14.07 10.63
C VAL A 343 -32.91 -13.60 9.31
N ASP A 344 -33.92 -14.33 8.81
CA ASP A 344 -34.60 -14.00 7.55
C ASP A 344 -35.64 -12.87 7.73
N ASP A 345 -36.24 -12.75 8.91
CA ASP A 345 -37.23 -11.71 9.23
C ASP A 345 -36.63 -10.29 9.08
N PRO A 346 -37.13 -9.46 8.15
CA PRO A 346 -36.67 -8.09 7.97
C PRO A 346 -36.83 -7.22 9.22
N GLU A 347 -37.89 -7.44 10.01
CA GLU A 347 -38.12 -6.66 11.24
C GLU A 347 -37.07 -7.00 12.30
N ALA A 348 -36.80 -8.28 12.51
CA ALA A 348 -35.70 -8.73 13.37
C ALA A 348 -34.34 -8.17 12.93
N ARG A 349 -34.01 -8.18 11.62
CA ARG A 349 -32.76 -7.58 11.12
C ARG A 349 -32.70 -6.06 11.38
N ALA A 350 -33.80 -5.34 11.20
CA ALA A 350 -33.88 -3.92 11.49
C ALA A 350 -33.68 -3.63 12.99
N ARG A 351 -34.27 -4.45 13.87
CA ARG A 351 -34.07 -4.35 15.32
C ARG A 351 -32.63 -4.65 15.71
N LEU A 352 -32.01 -5.72 15.17
CA LEU A 352 -30.61 -6.04 15.41
C LEU A 352 -29.68 -4.90 14.98
N ALA A 353 -29.98 -4.23 13.87
CA ALA A 353 -29.20 -3.08 13.41
C ALA A 353 -29.15 -1.95 14.46
N VAL A 354 -30.25 -1.71 15.18
CA VAL A 354 -30.31 -0.70 16.25
C VAL A 354 -29.62 -1.22 17.52
N LEU A 355 -29.93 -2.45 17.93
CA LEU A 355 -29.40 -3.04 19.16
C LEU A 355 -27.87 -3.21 19.14
N CYS A 356 -27.29 -3.38 17.95
CA CYS A 356 -25.85 -3.55 17.73
C CYS A 356 -25.20 -2.22 17.29
N ASP A 357 -25.15 -1.22 18.18
CA ASP A 357 -24.45 0.08 17.96
C ASP A 357 -24.94 0.86 16.71
N ASP A 358 -26.25 0.87 16.43
CA ASP A 358 -26.86 1.62 15.31
C ASP A 358 -26.15 1.38 13.97
N GLN A 359 -25.95 0.11 13.61
CA GLN A 359 -25.26 -0.34 12.40
C GLN A 359 -26.25 -0.66 11.26
N PRO A 360 -26.65 0.31 10.41
CA PRO A 360 -27.74 0.16 9.46
C PRO A 360 -27.45 -0.78 8.29
N PHE A 361 -26.19 -1.22 8.14
CA PHE A 361 -25.83 -2.20 7.12
C PHE A 361 -26.30 -3.62 7.49
N ILE A 362 -26.60 -3.89 8.78
CA ILE A 362 -27.16 -5.18 9.22
C ILE A 362 -28.57 -5.35 8.62
N ALA A 363 -29.41 -4.33 8.74
CA ALA A 363 -30.77 -4.32 8.20
C ALA A 363 -30.82 -4.52 6.68
N ARG A 364 -29.79 -4.06 5.97
CA ARG A 364 -29.68 -4.12 4.50
C ARG A 364 -28.93 -5.35 3.99
N ALA A 365 -28.40 -6.17 4.87
CA ALA A 365 -27.61 -7.32 4.47
C ALA A 365 -28.52 -8.38 3.80
N PRO A 366 -28.15 -8.91 2.62
CA PRO A 366 -28.90 -9.98 1.97
C PRO A 366 -29.08 -11.22 2.83
N TRP A 367 -28.12 -11.52 3.71
CA TRP A 367 -28.16 -12.67 4.59
C TRP A 367 -27.50 -12.36 5.94
N VAL A 368 -28.15 -12.76 7.04
CA VAL A 368 -27.70 -12.52 8.42
C VAL A 368 -27.72 -13.82 9.20
N LEU A 369 -26.60 -14.12 9.84
CA LEU A 369 -26.40 -15.32 10.67
C LEU A 369 -25.95 -14.91 12.07
N VAL A 370 -26.50 -15.53 13.10
CA VAL A 370 -26.04 -15.41 14.49
C VAL A 370 -25.53 -16.77 14.96
N PHE A 371 -24.27 -16.83 15.35
CA PHE A 371 -23.58 -18.01 15.87
C PHE A 371 -23.67 -17.97 17.39
N LEU A 372 -24.37 -18.96 17.94
CA LEU A 372 -24.66 -19.08 19.35
C LEU A 372 -23.69 -20.07 19.98
N ALA A 373 -23.12 -19.73 21.12
CA ALA A 373 -22.54 -20.69 22.06
C ALA A 373 -23.70 -21.40 22.78
N ASP A 374 -23.87 -22.69 22.52
CA ASP A 374 -25.01 -23.48 23.01
C ASP A 374 -24.55 -24.56 23.98
N CYS A 375 -24.56 -24.23 25.28
CA CYS A 375 -24.14 -25.14 26.33
C CYS A 375 -25.20 -26.17 26.71
N ARG A 376 -26.37 -26.19 26.04
CA ARG A 376 -27.46 -27.11 26.35
C ARG A 376 -27.36 -28.45 25.63
N ILE A 377 -26.61 -28.51 24.53
CA ILE A 377 -26.55 -29.67 23.62
C ILE A 377 -26.23 -30.95 24.39
N TRP A 378 -25.12 -31.00 25.11
CA TRP A 378 -24.71 -32.20 25.85
C TRP A 378 -25.57 -32.52 27.07
N PRO A 379 -25.93 -31.55 27.95
CA PRO A 379 -26.93 -31.80 29.00
C PRO A 379 -28.23 -32.40 28.48
N ALA A 380 -28.73 -31.94 27.34
CA ALA A 380 -29.94 -32.49 26.72
C ALA A 380 -29.72 -33.94 26.24
N LEU A 381 -28.58 -34.23 25.59
CA LEU A 381 -28.23 -35.59 25.18
C LEU A 381 -28.02 -36.54 26.37
N TYR A 382 -27.43 -36.06 27.46
CA TYR A 382 -27.27 -36.83 28.69
C TYR A 382 -28.62 -37.17 29.32
N ALA A 383 -29.53 -36.19 29.39
CA ALA A 383 -30.89 -36.42 29.86
C ALA A 383 -31.64 -37.43 28.98
N GLU A 384 -31.55 -37.31 27.65
CA GLU A 384 -32.15 -38.26 26.70
C GLU A 384 -31.57 -39.67 26.85
N ALA A 385 -30.28 -39.78 27.13
CA ALA A 385 -29.60 -41.06 27.38
C ALA A 385 -29.83 -41.63 28.80
N GLY A 386 -30.55 -40.90 29.67
CA GLY A 386 -30.79 -41.31 31.06
C GLY A 386 -29.54 -41.25 31.96
N VAL A 387 -28.56 -40.41 31.61
CA VAL A 387 -27.37 -40.18 32.45
C VAL A 387 -27.78 -39.28 33.61
N GLU A 388 -27.61 -39.77 34.84
CA GLU A 388 -27.95 -39.02 36.06
C GLU A 388 -26.71 -38.34 36.67
N GLY A 389 -26.94 -37.28 37.45
CA GLY A 389 -25.90 -36.65 38.28
C GLY A 389 -24.84 -35.82 37.55
N PHE A 390 -25.06 -35.46 36.28
CA PHE A 390 -24.18 -34.51 35.59
C PHE A 390 -24.44 -33.07 36.08
N ARG A 391 -23.37 -32.27 36.15
CA ARG A 391 -23.48 -30.86 36.58
C ARG A 391 -24.13 -29.98 35.52
N ALA A 392 -24.73 -28.88 35.95
CA ALA A 392 -25.17 -27.82 35.05
C ALA A 392 -23.97 -27.14 34.35
N PRO A 393 -24.16 -26.54 33.16
CA PRO A 393 -23.13 -25.74 32.50
C PRO A 393 -22.69 -24.55 33.35
N GLY A 394 -21.38 -24.33 33.43
CA GLY A 394 -20.78 -23.18 34.10
C GLY A 394 -20.01 -22.29 33.12
N VAL A 395 -19.35 -21.25 33.65
CA VAL A 395 -18.60 -20.27 32.84
C VAL A 395 -17.49 -20.93 32.01
N GLY A 396 -16.88 -22.01 32.52
CA GLY A 396 -15.90 -22.78 31.75
C GLY A 396 -16.47 -23.40 30.47
N ASP A 397 -17.70 -23.94 30.53
CA ASP A 397 -18.37 -24.50 29.35
C ASP A 397 -18.79 -23.41 28.38
N LEU A 398 -19.19 -22.24 28.88
CA LEU A 398 -19.47 -21.08 28.04
C LEU A 398 -18.23 -20.66 27.25
N MET A 399 -17.06 -20.54 27.89
CA MET A 399 -15.84 -20.15 27.19
C MET A 399 -15.43 -21.16 26.10
N LEU A 400 -15.71 -22.45 26.34
CA LEU A 400 -15.51 -23.50 25.35
C LEU A 400 -16.49 -23.37 24.18
N ALA A 401 -17.78 -23.20 24.49
CA ALA A 401 -18.84 -23.02 23.49
C ALA A 401 -18.66 -21.76 22.64
N VAL A 402 -18.19 -20.66 23.23
CA VAL A 402 -17.83 -19.43 22.50
C VAL A 402 -16.68 -19.70 21.53
N SER A 403 -15.68 -20.47 21.94
CA SER A 403 -14.57 -20.85 21.06
C SER A 403 -15.08 -21.64 19.86
N ASP A 404 -15.93 -22.64 20.10
CA ASP A 404 -16.57 -23.47 19.07
C ASP A 404 -17.42 -22.64 18.09
N ALA A 405 -18.27 -21.74 18.61
CA ALA A 405 -19.11 -20.88 17.79
C ALA A 405 -18.29 -19.91 16.91
N VAL A 406 -17.19 -19.36 17.44
CA VAL A 406 -16.34 -18.41 16.71
C VAL A 406 -15.54 -19.09 15.59
N ILE A 407 -15.04 -20.32 15.79
CA ILE A 407 -14.36 -21.06 14.73
C ILE A 407 -15.33 -21.51 13.63
N CYS A 408 -16.57 -21.87 13.99
CA CYS A 408 -17.65 -22.14 13.04
C CYS A 408 -17.97 -20.88 12.19
N ALA A 409 -18.14 -19.73 12.83
CA ALA A 409 -18.32 -18.45 12.13
C ALA A 409 -17.13 -18.09 11.23
N GLN A 410 -15.90 -18.36 11.68
CA GLN A 410 -14.69 -18.12 10.90
C GLN A 410 -14.64 -19.00 9.65
N ASN A 411 -15.05 -20.27 9.72
CA ASN A 411 -15.18 -21.13 8.54
C ASN A 411 -16.23 -20.59 7.57
N ALA A 412 -17.39 -20.15 8.06
CA ALA A 412 -18.42 -19.54 7.23
C ALA A 412 -17.88 -18.32 6.45
N VAL A 413 -17.08 -17.48 7.12
CA VAL A 413 -16.44 -16.30 6.51
C VAL A 413 -15.44 -16.68 5.42
N VAL A 414 -14.67 -17.75 5.61
CA VAL A 414 -13.70 -18.25 4.61
C VAL A 414 -14.45 -18.82 3.40
N ALA A 415 -15.43 -19.69 3.64
CA ALA A 415 -16.24 -20.29 2.58
C ALA A 415 -16.99 -19.22 1.76
N ALA A 416 -17.62 -18.26 2.44
CA ALA A 416 -18.32 -17.15 1.80
C ALA A 416 -17.39 -16.38 0.84
N HIS A 417 -16.16 -16.07 1.27
CA HIS A 417 -15.21 -15.35 0.43
C HIS A 417 -14.76 -16.18 -0.79
N ALA A 418 -14.50 -17.47 -0.61
CA ALA A 418 -14.16 -18.38 -1.70
C ALA A 418 -15.28 -18.47 -2.76
N LEU A 419 -16.53 -18.29 -2.33
CA LEU A 419 -17.71 -18.34 -3.18
C LEU A 419 -18.16 -16.95 -3.67
N GLY A 420 -17.31 -15.92 -3.53
CA GLY A 420 -17.54 -14.57 -4.07
C GLY A 420 -18.37 -13.63 -3.19
N LEU A 421 -18.76 -14.07 -1.99
CA LEU A 421 -19.47 -13.24 -1.02
C LEU A 421 -18.51 -12.38 -0.19
N GLY A 422 -18.95 -11.17 0.14
CA GLY A 422 -18.38 -10.36 1.19
C GLY A 422 -19.01 -10.70 2.54
N SER A 423 -18.27 -10.45 3.63
CA SER A 423 -18.80 -10.60 4.98
C SER A 423 -18.31 -9.50 5.92
N CYS A 424 -19.11 -9.18 6.94
CA CYS A 424 -18.65 -8.43 8.11
C CYS A 424 -18.94 -9.24 9.37
N TYR A 425 -17.93 -9.29 10.24
CA TYR A 425 -18.01 -9.92 11.56
C TYR A 425 -18.44 -8.87 12.58
N ILE A 426 -19.46 -9.18 13.36
CA ILE A 426 -20.08 -8.27 14.34
C ILE A 426 -20.05 -8.94 15.71
N GLY A 427 -19.32 -8.35 16.64
CA GLY A 427 -19.14 -8.86 18.00
C GLY A 427 -20.03 -8.19 19.05
N ASP A 428 -20.64 -7.05 18.72
CA ASP A 428 -21.54 -6.31 19.62
C ASP A 428 -22.96 -6.90 19.68
N VAL A 429 -23.21 -8.04 19.01
CA VAL A 429 -24.47 -8.81 19.15
C VAL A 429 -24.74 -9.29 20.58
N MET A 430 -23.72 -9.25 21.45
CA MET A 430 -23.85 -9.55 22.88
C MET A 430 -24.30 -8.35 23.74
N GLU A 431 -24.50 -7.18 23.15
CA GLU A 431 -25.08 -6.00 23.83
C GLU A 431 -26.59 -6.17 24.03
N ARG A 432 -27.18 -5.36 24.92
CA ARG A 432 -28.63 -5.36 25.17
C ARG A 432 -29.18 -6.77 25.39
N LYS A 433 -28.54 -7.51 26.32
CA LYS A 433 -28.80 -8.94 26.60
C LYS A 433 -30.29 -9.27 26.56
N GLU A 434 -31.09 -8.50 27.30
CA GLU A 434 -32.51 -8.76 27.49
C GLU A 434 -33.25 -8.70 26.15
N GLU A 435 -33.08 -7.61 25.41
CA GLU A 435 -33.74 -7.37 24.12
C GLU A 435 -33.24 -8.32 23.02
N VAL A 436 -31.93 -8.62 22.97
CA VAL A 436 -31.37 -9.56 22.00
C VAL A 436 -31.81 -10.99 22.31
N SER A 437 -31.80 -11.40 23.58
CA SER A 437 -32.27 -12.72 23.99
C SER A 437 -33.75 -12.91 23.68
N GLU A 438 -34.58 -11.89 23.94
CA GLU A 438 -35.99 -11.93 23.57
C GLU A 438 -36.18 -12.02 22.06
N LEU A 439 -35.50 -11.16 21.29
CA LEU A 439 -35.63 -11.10 19.84
C LEU A 439 -35.25 -12.41 19.14
N LEU A 440 -34.18 -13.06 19.62
CA LEU A 440 -33.67 -14.31 19.05
C LEU A 440 -34.23 -15.56 19.75
N GLY A 441 -35.08 -15.40 20.76
CA GLY A 441 -35.63 -16.51 21.55
C GLY A 441 -34.58 -17.32 22.30
N LEU A 442 -33.53 -16.66 22.81
CA LEU A 442 -32.40 -17.34 23.45
C LEU A 442 -32.78 -17.83 24.86
N PRO A 443 -32.68 -19.14 25.11
CA PRO A 443 -32.96 -19.69 26.44
C PRO A 443 -31.74 -19.56 27.38
N PRO A 444 -31.90 -19.90 28.68
CA PRO A 444 -30.76 -20.00 29.58
C PRO A 444 -29.65 -20.91 29.04
N HIS A 445 -28.40 -20.56 29.35
CA HIS A 445 -27.19 -21.23 28.88
C HIS A 445 -26.91 -21.18 27.36
N VAL A 446 -27.54 -20.23 26.65
CA VAL A 446 -27.24 -19.92 25.25
C VAL A 446 -26.77 -18.47 25.15
N PHE A 447 -25.66 -18.24 24.45
CA PHE A 447 -25.01 -16.93 24.35
C PHE A 447 -24.74 -16.56 22.88
N PRO A 448 -25.10 -15.34 22.41
CA PRO A 448 -24.81 -14.92 21.04
C PRO A 448 -23.33 -14.52 20.89
N ALA A 449 -22.51 -15.47 20.43
CA ALA A 449 -21.06 -15.30 20.37
C ALA A 449 -20.59 -14.39 19.22
N ALA A 450 -21.26 -14.47 18.07
CA ALA A 450 -20.92 -13.67 16.90
C ALA A 450 -22.11 -13.52 15.95
N MET A 451 -22.16 -12.40 15.23
CA MET A 451 -23.06 -12.21 14.09
C MET A 451 -22.26 -11.98 12.81
N LEU A 452 -22.74 -12.56 11.71
CA LEU A 452 -22.24 -12.32 10.37
C LEU A 452 -23.33 -11.70 9.50
N VAL A 453 -22.95 -10.70 8.73
CA VAL A 453 -23.72 -10.22 7.59
C VAL A 453 -22.99 -10.63 6.32
N LEU A 454 -23.71 -11.17 5.34
CA LEU A 454 -23.17 -11.72 4.11
C LEU A 454 -23.96 -11.23 2.88
N GLY A 455 -23.25 -11.12 1.75
CA GLY A 455 -23.83 -10.75 0.46
C GLY A 455 -22.77 -10.46 -0.58
N PHE A 456 -23.16 -10.25 -1.84
CA PHE A 456 -22.23 -9.88 -2.90
C PHE A 456 -21.74 -8.43 -2.69
N PRO A 457 -20.42 -8.17 -2.64
CA PRO A 457 -19.90 -6.84 -2.35
C PRO A 457 -20.16 -5.86 -3.50
N THR A 458 -20.46 -4.61 -3.18
CA THR A 458 -20.40 -3.53 -4.18
C THR A 458 -18.97 -3.38 -4.74
N ALA A 459 -18.83 -2.87 -5.98
CA ALA A 459 -17.52 -2.64 -6.59
C ALA A 459 -16.58 -1.78 -5.71
N GLY A 460 -17.12 -0.76 -5.03
CA GLY A 460 -16.36 0.07 -4.09
C GLY A 460 -15.85 -0.71 -2.87
N GLN A 461 -16.64 -1.62 -2.30
CA GLN A 461 -16.17 -2.51 -1.22
C GLN A 461 -15.20 -3.58 -1.76
N ALA A 462 -15.40 -4.03 -3.00
CA ALA A 462 -14.55 -4.98 -3.70
C ALA A 462 -13.14 -4.41 -4.03
N ALA A 463 -13.02 -3.09 -4.21
CA ALA A 463 -11.75 -2.42 -4.46
C ALA A 463 -11.08 -1.84 -3.20
N ARG A 464 -11.78 -1.81 -2.05
CA ARG A 464 -11.27 -1.15 -0.85
C ARG A 464 -9.98 -1.81 -0.35
N PRO A 465 -8.90 -1.04 -0.07
CA PRO A 465 -7.68 -1.59 0.49
C PRO A 465 -7.95 -2.18 1.89
N LYS A 466 -7.39 -3.37 2.15
CA LYS A 466 -7.45 -4.00 3.46
C LYS A 466 -6.66 -3.16 4.48
N PRO A 467 -7.21 -2.86 5.67
CA PRO A 467 -6.46 -2.17 6.70
C PRO A 467 -5.20 -2.95 7.12
N GLY A 468 -4.11 -2.24 7.40
CA GLY A 468 -2.85 -2.84 7.88
C GLY A 468 -3.03 -3.76 9.10
N ARG A 469 -2.20 -4.79 9.16
CA ARG A 469 -2.12 -5.74 10.29
C ARG A 469 -0.79 -5.52 11.01
N ALA A 470 -0.82 -5.66 12.33
CA ALA A 470 0.39 -5.55 13.14
C ALA A 470 1.47 -6.54 12.64
N PRO A 471 2.76 -6.19 12.72
CA PRO A 471 3.84 -7.09 12.33
C PRO A 471 3.77 -8.43 13.07
N LEU A 472 4.13 -9.54 12.41
CA LEU A 472 4.09 -10.88 13.03
C LEU A 472 4.86 -10.94 14.36
N ALA A 473 6.05 -10.32 14.41
CA ALA A 473 6.90 -10.29 15.60
C ALA A 473 6.26 -9.57 16.80
N ALA A 474 5.24 -8.73 16.57
CA ALA A 474 4.47 -8.07 17.62
C ALA A 474 3.25 -8.89 18.07
N LYS A 475 2.95 -10.03 17.44
CA LYS A 475 1.80 -10.89 17.78
C LYS A 475 2.19 -12.32 18.13
N VAL A 476 3.30 -12.82 17.59
CA VAL A 476 3.80 -14.18 17.84
C VAL A 476 4.95 -14.12 18.83
N MET A 477 4.84 -14.89 19.90
CA MET A 477 5.84 -15.03 20.96
C MET A 477 6.30 -16.49 21.01
N GLY A 478 7.58 -16.71 21.29
CA GLY A 478 8.13 -18.05 21.49
C GLY A 478 7.97 -18.48 22.95
N ASP A 479 7.52 -19.72 23.15
CA ASP A 479 7.43 -20.50 24.40
C ASP A 479 6.55 -19.93 25.53
N ARG A 480 6.61 -18.62 25.79
CA ARG A 480 5.96 -17.94 26.90
C ARG A 480 5.43 -16.57 26.50
N TYR A 481 4.42 -16.11 27.24
CA TYR A 481 3.93 -14.76 27.13
C TYR A 481 5.02 -13.73 27.45
N ARG A 482 5.01 -12.61 26.72
CA ARG A 482 5.94 -11.50 26.89
C ARG A 482 5.20 -10.18 26.76
N THR A 483 5.38 -9.30 27.74
CA THR A 483 4.86 -7.93 27.66
C THR A 483 5.58 -7.15 26.55
N LEU A 484 4.81 -6.45 25.72
CA LEU A 484 5.33 -5.54 24.71
C LEU A 484 5.48 -4.14 25.31
N GLU A 485 6.61 -3.50 25.07
CA GLU A 485 6.95 -2.19 25.63
C GLU A 485 7.59 -1.29 24.56
N GLY A 486 7.64 0.01 24.84
CA GLY A 486 8.31 1.02 24.00
C GLY A 486 7.88 0.97 22.53
N ASP A 487 8.86 1.02 21.62
CA ASP A 487 8.62 1.08 20.18
C ASP A 487 7.98 -0.19 19.62
N ARG A 488 8.24 -1.35 20.25
CA ARG A 488 7.57 -2.61 19.87
C ARG A 488 6.08 -2.55 20.15
N LEU A 489 5.66 -1.94 21.26
CA LEU A 489 4.25 -1.71 21.55
C LEU A 489 3.64 -0.70 20.55
N ARG A 490 4.35 0.40 20.27
CA ARG A 490 3.91 1.42 19.31
C ARG A 490 3.74 0.86 17.89
N SER A 491 4.57 -0.12 17.50
CA SER A 491 4.50 -0.78 16.19
C SER A 491 3.17 -1.48 15.90
N LEU A 492 2.37 -1.83 16.92
CA LEU A 492 1.05 -2.45 16.75
C LEU A 492 0.07 -1.58 15.96
N VAL A 493 0.27 -0.26 15.97
CA VAL A 493 -0.64 0.73 15.37
C VAL A 493 0.06 1.70 14.43
N ALA A 494 1.34 1.46 14.08
CA ALA A 494 2.15 2.37 13.25
C ALA A 494 1.45 2.74 11.92
N ASP A 495 0.84 1.79 11.23
CA ASP A 495 0.12 2.05 9.97
C ASP A 495 -1.22 2.78 10.13
N ARG A 496 -1.66 3.02 11.38
CA ARG A 496 -2.99 3.58 11.70
C ARG A 496 -2.93 5.00 12.25
N VAL A 497 -1.81 5.39 12.85
CA VAL A 497 -1.68 6.70 13.51
C VAL A 497 -1.72 7.86 12.50
N GLY A 498 -1.17 7.64 11.30
CA GLY A 498 -1.12 8.66 10.24
C GLY A 498 -0.50 9.98 10.72
N ALA A 499 -0.96 11.10 10.18
CA ALA A 499 -0.46 12.44 10.53
C ALA A 499 -0.81 12.89 11.96
N LYS A 500 -1.74 12.22 12.65
CA LYS A 500 -2.18 12.57 14.02
C LYS A 500 -1.14 12.23 15.09
N GLY A 501 -0.18 11.37 14.76
CA GLY A 501 0.77 10.85 15.73
C GLY A 501 0.12 9.85 16.71
N PHE A 502 0.98 9.15 17.46
CA PHE A 502 0.55 8.04 18.31
C PHE A 502 -0.39 8.46 19.44
N ASP A 503 -0.04 9.51 20.20
CA ASP A 503 -0.77 9.87 21.42
C ASP A 503 -2.20 10.35 21.13
N GLU A 504 -2.38 11.20 20.12
CA GLU A 504 -3.71 11.67 19.71
C GLU A 504 -4.57 10.50 19.20
N TRP A 505 -3.99 9.65 18.35
CA TRP A 505 -4.69 8.51 17.79
C TRP A 505 -5.15 7.53 18.88
N VAL A 506 -4.28 7.21 19.86
CA VAL A 506 -4.62 6.29 20.96
C VAL A 506 -5.70 6.88 21.85
N ARG A 507 -5.64 8.16 22.22
CA ARG A 507 -6.69 8.83 23.01
C ARG A 507 -8.03 8.80 22.28
N ALA A 508 -8.04 9.16 21.00
CA ALA A 508 -9.25 9.12 20.17
C ALA A 508 -9.80 7.70 20.02
N PHE A 509 -8.93 6.70 19.88
CA PHE A 509 -9.33 5.30 19.81
C PHE A 509 -9.91 4.80 21.14
N CYS A 510 -9.30 5.16 22.27
CA CYS A 510 -9.79 4.84 23.62
C CYS A 510 -11.20 5.39 23.84
N ALA A 511 -11.40 6.70 23.59
CA ALA A 511 -12.69 7.35 23.73
C ALA A 511 -13.77 6.68 22.87
N ARG A 512 -13.41 6.28 21.64
CA ARG A 512 -14.34 5.69 20.68
C ARG A 512 -14.62 4.21 20.90
N LYS A 513 -13.68 3.43 21.43
CA LYS A 513 -13.77 1.95 21.44
C LYS A 513 -13.71 1.29 22.81
N HIS A 514 -13.22 1.98 23.83
CA HIS A 514 -13.11 1.44 25.19
C HIS A 514 -14.02 2.19 26.17
N ASP A 515 -13.97 3.53 26.16
CA ASP A 515 -14.75 4.36 27.09
C ASP A 515 -16.16 4.70 26.60
N SER A 516 -16.50 4.29 25.38
CA SER A 516 -17.79 4.52 24.72
C SER A 516 -18.97 3.87 25.45
N ALA A 517 -20.17 4.43 25.26
CA ALA A 517 -21.42 3.92 25.83
C ALA A 517 -21.69 2.45 25.43
N PHE A 518 -21.52 2.08 24.15
CA PHE A 518 -21.73 0.70 23.68
C PHE A 518 -20.78 -0.29 24.38
N SER A 519 -19.48 0.06 24.55
CA SER A 519 -18.53 -0.82 25.24
C SER A 519 -18.91 -1.08 26.70
N ARG A 520 -19.48 -0.08 27.39
CA ARG A 520 -19.98 -0.22 28.77
C ARG A 520 -21.25 -1.09 28.81
N GLU A 521 -22.13 -0.88 27.84
CA GLU A 521 -23.34 -1.68 27.66
C GLU A 521 -23.02 -3.16 27.39
N MET A 522 -22.03 -3.43 26.54
CA MET A 522 -21.52 -4.77 26.27
C MET A 522 -21.01 -5.44 27.56
N THR A 523 -20.22 -4.72 28.38
CA THR A 523 -19.76 -5.25 29.67
C THR A 523 -20.91 -5.58 30.61
N ARG A 524 -21.93 -4.71 30.71
CA ARG A 524 -23.14 -4.96 31.51
C ARG A 524 -23.86 -6.22 31.04
N SER A 525 -24.10 -6.32 29.73
CA SER A 525 -24.84 -7.43 29.13
C SER A 525 -24.09 -8.76 29.29
N VAL A 526 -22.78 -8.79 29.06
CA VAL A 526 -21.95 -9.99 29.28
C VAL A 526 -21.94 -10.40 30.75
N ALA A 527 -21.84 -9.47 31.69
CA ALA A 527 -21.94 -9.79 33.12
C ALA A 527 -23.29 -10.46 33.45
N ALA A 528 -24.39 -9.92 32.92
CA ALA A 528 -25.72 -10.49 33.11
C ALA A 528 -25.87 -11.87 32.42
N TYR A 529 -25.16 -12.16 31.34
CA TYR A 529 -25.09 -13.51 30.77
C TYR A 529 -24.33 -14.45 31.71
N LEU A 530 -23.17 -14.04 32.22
CA LEU A 530 -22.32 -14.83 33.13
C LEU A 530 -23.04 -15.18 34.44
N ASP A 531 -23.85 -14.28 35.00
CA ASP A 531 -24.67 -14.54 36.19
C ASP A 531 -25.58 -15.78 36.00
N GLY A 532 -26.01 -16.06 34.76
CA GLY A 532 -26.79 -17.25 34.43
C GLY A 532 -26.00 -18.56 34.57
N PHE A 533 -24.67 -18.51 34.42
CA PHE A 533 -23.77 -19.66 34.52
C PHE A 533 -23.14 -19.81 35.92
N ASP A 534 -23.10 -18.75 36.73
CA ASP A 534 -22.52 -18.78 38.08
C ASP A 534 -23.50 -19.30 39.16
N ARG A 535 -24.81 -19.26 38.93
CA ARG A 535 -25.84 -19.68 39.92
C ARG A 535 -26.03 -21.20 40.03
N THR A 536 -24.97 -21.97 39.82
CA THR A 536 -24.98 -23.45 39.79
C THR A 536 -24.92 -24.12 41.18
N GLY A 537 -25.27 -23.41 42.25
CA GLY A 537 -25.39 -23.95 43.60
C GLY A 537 -26.81 -24.36 44.04
N GLU A 538 -27.87 -23.93 43.34
CA GLU A 538 -29.25 -24.05 43.88
C GLU A 538 -30.31 -24.65 42.94
N ALA A 539 -30.00 -24.93 41.68
CA ALA A 539 -30.92 -25.65 40.81
C ALA A 539 -30.55 -27.14 40.76
N SER A 540 -31.13 -27.91 41.69
CA SER A 540 -31.28 -29.36 41.55
C SER A 540 -32.05 -29.68 40.26
N VAL A 541 -31.58 -30.72 39.57
CA VAL A 541 -32.18 -31.38 38.40
C VAL A 541 -33.69 -31.54 38.54
#